data_AF-A0A8T4A979-F1
#
_entry.id   AF-A0A8T4A979-F1
#
_cell.length_a   1.000
_cell.length_b   1.000
_cell.length_c   1.000
_cell.angle_alpha   90.00
_cell.angle_beta   90.00
_cell.angle_gamma   90.00
#
_symmetry.space_group_name_H-M   'P 1'
#
loop_
_entity.id
_entity.type
_entity.pdbx_description
1 polymer ?
#
loop_
_entity_poly.entity_id
_entity_poly.type
_entity_poly.pdbx_seq_one_letter_code
_entity_poly.pdbx_strand_id
1 'polypeptide(L)'
;MINEATIGPLVKTVIARGVDNVDVSMLPREVQDIIFTRASDELFRQGKKIEALAALERGHFNLPEHVLMPIAEYCMITNKYEVAAKIHERLGNPTMAAFLRANFTKR
;
A
#
# COMPACT_ATOMS: atom_id res chain seq x y z
N MET A 1 5.64 -21.17 15.75
CA MET A 1 4.51 -20.34 16.20
C MET A 1 4.91 -18.89 16.09
N ILE A 2 4.23 -18.12 15.25
CA ILE A 2 4.40 -16.66 15.20
C ILE A 2 3.62 -16.11 16.40
N ASN A 3 4.28 -15.41 17.31
CA ASN A 3 3.66 -14.95 18.55
C ASN A 3 2.98 -13.58 18.33
N GLU A 4 1.69 -13.51 18.63
CA GLU A 4 0.88 -12.28 18.60
C GLU A 4 1.51 -11.15 19.44
N ALA A 5 2.22 -11.52 20.52
CA ALA A 5 2.96 -10.60 21.37
C ALA A 5 4.06 -9.83 20.62
N THR A 6 4.54 -10.33 19.48
CA THR A 6 5.56 -9.69 18.65
C THR A 6 4.94 -8.95 17.45
N ILE A 7 3.90 -9.52 16.82
CA ILE A 7 3.24 -8.91 15.66
C ILE A 7 2.54 -7.60 16.03
N GLY A 8 1.74 -7.59 17.10
CA GLY A 8 0.92 -6.44 17.46
C GLY A 8 1.72 -5.14 17.67
N PRO A 9 2.80 -5.16 18.47
CA PRO A 9 3.68 -3.99 18.64
C PRO A 9 4.38 -3.55 17.35
N LEU A 10 4.79 -4.49 16.48
CA LEU A 10 5.40 -4.16 15.19
C LEU A 10 4.40 -3.48 14.25
N VAL A 11 3.17 -3.97 14.15
CA VAL A 11 2.09 -3.32 13.38
C VAL A 11 1.88 -1.87 13.84
N LYS A 12 1.79 -1.64 15.16
CA LYS A 12 1.68 -0.28 15.71
C LYS A 12 2.88 0.60 15.36
N THR A 13 4.08 0.03 15.38
CA THR A 13 5.32 0.75 15.02
C THR A 13 5.35 1.13 13.55
N VAL A 14 4.95 0.21 12.65
CA VAL A 14 4.81 0.44 11.21
C VAL A 14 3.83 1.58 10.93
N ILE A 15 2.67 1.58 11.59
CA ILE A 15 1.64 2.62 11.43
C ILE A 15 2.14 3.97 11.96
N ALA A 16 2.79 3.98 13.13
CA ALA A 16 3.24 5.21 13.78
C ALA A 16 4.43 5.86 13.09
N ARG A 17 5.39 5.06 12.63
CA ARG A 17 6.62 5.55 11.97
C ARG A 17 6.47 5.67 10.45
N GLY A 18 5.45 5.05 9.87
CA GLY A 18 5.26 4.95 8.43
C GLY A 18 5.83 3.65 7.88
N VAL A 19 5.13 3.10 6.88
CA VAL A 19 5.42 1.81 6.24
C VAL A 19 6.85 1.75 5.71
N ASP A 20 7.36 2.87 5.20
CA ASP A 20 8.68 2.92 4.58
C ASP A 20 9.83 2.95 5.59
N ASN A 21 9.57 3.31 6.84
CA ASN A 21 10.57 3.63 7.86
C ASN A 21 10.82 2.49 8.86
N VAL A 22 10.17 1.33 8.67
CA VAL A 22 10.34 0.17 9.54
C VAL A 22 10.89 -0.99 8.72
N ASP A 23 12.07 -1.45 9.12
CA ASP A 23 12.71 -2.64 8.55
C ASP A 23 12.24 -3.89 9.30
N VAL A 24 11.57 -4.78 8.57
CA VAL A 24 11.13 -6.10 9.06
C VAL A 24 11.79 -7.24 8.28
N SER A 25 12.82 -6.94 7.47
CA SER A 25 13.48 -7.90 6.57
C SER A 25 14.11 -9.09 7.30
N MET A 26 14.47 -8.91 8.58
CA MET A 26 15.01 -9.97 9.44
C MET A 26 13.97 -11.02 9.85
N LEU A 27 12.67 -10.78 9.60
CA LEU A 27 11.60 -11.72 9.94
C LEU A 27 11.32 -12.68 8.79
N PRO A 28 10.77 -13.88 9.06
CA PRO A 28 10.29 -14.77 8.00
C PRO A 28 9.24 -14.08 7.12
N ARG A 29 9.20 -14.42 5.83
CA ARG A 29 8.35 -13.73 4.87
C ARG A 29 6.86 -13.74 5.24
N GLU A 30 6.35 -14.88 5.68
CA GLU A 30 4.97 -15.02 6.17
C GLU A 30 4.66 -14.04 7.32
N VAL A 31 5.64 -13.74 8.18
CA VAL A 31 5.48 -12.78 9.28
C VAL A 31 5.46 -11.35 8.76
N GLN A 32 6.31 -11.04 7.78
CA GLN A 32 6.32 -9.73 7.13
C GLN A 32 4.97 -9.44 6.47
N ASP A 33 4.44 -10.42 5.72
CA ASP A 33 3.15 -10.33 5.05
C ASP A 33 2.04 -10.06 6.07
N ILE A 34 1.97 -10.82 7.17
CA ILE A 34 0.98 -10.61 8.24
C ILE A 34 1.08 -9.21 8.85
N ILE A 35 2.30 -8.72 9.13
CA ILE A 35 2.51 -7.39 9.70
C ILE A 35 1.96 -6.33 8.75
N PHE A 36 2.31 -6.42 7.47
CA PHE A 36 1.91 -5.44 6.48
C PHE A 36 0.43 -5.52 6.11
N THR A 37 -0.20 -6.70 6.09
CA THR A 37 -1.67 -6.81 5.94
C THR A 37 -2.39 -6.13 7.09
N ARG A 38 -1.99 -6.42 8.33
CA ARG A 38 -2.65 -5.85 9.51
C ARG A 38 -2.42 -4.35 9.62
N ALA A 39 -1.22 -3.88 9.28
CA ALA A 39 -0.93 -2.45 9.20
C ALA A 39 -1.81 -1.78 8.14
N SER A 40 -1.97 -2.41 6.97
CA SER A 40 -2.86 -1.92 5.93
C SER A 40 -4.31 -1.81 6.40
N ASP A 41 -4.87 -2.86 6.98
CA ASP A 41 -6.27 -2.85 7.44
C ASP A 41 -6.54 -1.72 8.43
N GLU A 42 -5.60 -1.52 9.36
CA GLU A 42 -5.70 -0.46 10.36
C GLU A 42 -5.55 0.94 9.72
N LEU A 43 -4.64 1.11 8.76
CA LEU A 43 -4.50 2.36 8.00
C LEU A 43 -5.76 2.66 7.17
N PHE A 44 -6.40 1.64 6.58
CA PHE A 44 -7.68 1.79 5.89
C PHE A 44 -8.78 2.28 6.83
N ARG A 45 -8.91 1.70 8.03
CA ARG A 45 -9.88 2.14 9.05
C ARG A 45 -9.64 3.58 9.49
N GLN A 46 -8.39 4.02 9.50
CA GLN A 46 -7.99 5.40 9.81
C GLN A 46 -8.15 6.38 8.63
N GLY A 47 -8.64 5.91 7.47
CA GLY A 47 -8.76 6.73 6.26
C GLY A 47 -7.43 7.02 5.54
N LYS A 48 -6.32 6.44 6.02
CA LYS A 48 -4.96 6.56 5.46
C LYS A 48 -4.74 5.60 4.30
N LYS A 49 -5.55 5.78 3.25
CA LYS A 49 -5.63 4.84 2.11
C LYS A 49 -4.31 4.68 1.34
N ILE A 50 -3.48 5.74 1.28
CA ILE A 50 -2.17 5.66 0.60
C ILE A 50 -1.20 4.82 1.41
N GLU A 51 -1.11 5.08 2.71
CA GLU A 51 -0.22 4.32 3.58
C GLU A 51 -0.66 2.86 3.67
N ALA A 52 -1.98 2.60 3.63
CA ALA A 52 -2.50 1.25 3.58
C ALA A 52 -2.07 0.50 2.31
N LEU A 53 -2.12 1.16 1.14
CA LEU A 53 -1.60 0.61 -0.10
C LEU A 53 -0.10 0.32 -0.03
N ALA A 54 0.69 1.26 0.48
CA ALA A 54 2.13 1.08 0.64
C ALA A 54 2.44 -0.14 1.53
N ALA A 55 1.64 -0.37 2.58
CA ALA A 55 1.76 -1.57 3.41
C ALA A 55 1.48 -2.83 2.58
N LEU A 56 0.39 -2.87 1.82
CA LEU A 56 0.07 -4.04 0.97
C LEU A 56 1.14 -4.31 -0.10
N GLU A 57 1.76 -3.26 -0.66
CA GLU A 57 2.90 -3.40 -1.58
C GLU A 57 4.10 -4.06 -0.91
N ARG A 58 4.42 -3.67 0.34
CA ARG A 58 5.51 -4.29 1.11
C ARG A 58 5.21 -5.72 1.56
N GLY A 59 3.94 -6.04 1.82
CA GLY A 59 3.49 -7.41 2.06
C GLY A 59 3.36 -8.24 0.77
N HIS A 60 3.80 -7.73 -0.39
CA HIS A 60 3.74 -8.40 -1.69
C HIS A 60 2.33 -8.90 -2.06
N PHE A 61 1.27 -8.27 -1.55
CA PHE A 61 -0.09 -8.70 -1.82
C PHE A 61 -0.53 -8.26 -3.21
N ASN A 62 -0.89 -9.25 -4.05
CA ASN A 62 -1.64 -9.03 -5.28
C ASN A 62 -3.13 -8.80 -4.97
N LEU A 63 -3.46 -7.57 -4.59
CA LEU A 63 -4.81 -7.06 -4.51
C LEU A 63 -5.55 -7.22 -5.84
N PRO A 64 -6.82 -7.67 -5.80
CA PRO A 64 -7.64 -7.83 -6.98
C PRO A 64 -8.12 -6.48 -7.53
N GLU A 65 -8.48 -6.47 -8.82
CA GLU A 65 -8.88 -5.26 -9.56
C GLU A 65 -10.01 -4.47 -8.91
N HIS A 66 -11.06 -5.17 -8.43
CA HIS A 66 -12.21 -4.53 -7.79
C HIS A 66 -11.87 -3.75 -6.51
N VAL A 67 -10.73 -4.04 -5.87
CA VAL A 67 -10.20 -3.28 -4.73
C VAL A 67 -9.33 -2.11 -5.22
N LEU A 68 -8.49 -2.38 -6.21
CA LEU A 68 -7.51 -1.41 -6.72
C LEU A 68 -8.15 -0.25 -7.48
N MET A 69 -9.19 -0.49 -8.28
CA MET A 69 -9.81 0.55 -9.10
C MET A 69 -10.43 1.71 -8.31
N PRO A 70 -11.28 1.48 -7.29
CA PRO A 70 -11.81 2.57 -6.46
C PRO A 70 -10.72 3.40 -5.78
N ILE A 71 -9.56 2.80 -5.52
CA ILE A 71 -8.43 3.50 -4.91
C ILE A 71 -7.68 4.34 -5.95
N ALA A 72 -7.49 3.82 -7.17
CA ALA A 72 -6.95 4.59 -8.29
C ALA A 72 -7.80 5.84 -8.56
N GLU A 73 -9.13 5.68 -8.61
CA GLU A 73 -10.08 6.78 -8.78
C GLU A 73 -9.98 7.81 -7.65
N TYR A 74 -9.95 7.33 -6.40
CA TYR A 74 -9.75 8.21 -5.24
C TYR A 74 -8.42 8.98 -5.33
N CYS A 75 -7.34 8.33 -5.76
CA CYS A 75 -6.04 8.96 -5.95
C CYS A 75 -6.08 10.01 -7.07
N MET A 76 -6.80 9.77 -8.16
CA MET A 76 -7.00 10.78 -9.21
C MET A 76 -7.76 12.00 -8.71
N ILE A 77 -8.83 11.80 -7.92
CA ILE A 77 -9.64 12.90 -7.34
C ILE A 77 -8.83 13.72 -6.32
N THR A 78 -7.90 13.08 -5.62
CA THR A 78 -7.07 13.71 -4.58
C THR A 78 -5.69 14.16 -5.08
N ASN A 79 -5.51 14.28 -6.39
CA ASN A 79 -4.28 14.72 -7.06
C ASN A 79 -3.03 13.85 -6.77
N LYS A 80 -3.23 12.61 -6.32
CA LYS A 80 -2.19 11.62 -6.03
C LYS A 80 -1.89 10.78 -7.28
N TYR A 81 -1.55 11.46 -8.37
CA TYR A 81 -1.52 10.88 -9.72
C TYR A 81 -0.45 9.81 -9.93
N GLU A 82 0.69 9.90 -9.23
CA GLU A 82 1.74 8.87 -9.33
C GLU A 82 1.26 7.53 -8.75
N VAL A 83 0.48 7.56 -7.67
CA VAL A 83 -0.09 6.35 -7.05
C VAL A 83 -1.18 5.76 -7.96
N ALA A 84 -2.05 6.61 -8.52
CA ALA A 84 -3.03 6.17 -9.51
C ALA A 84 -2.36 5.51 -10.74
N ALA A 85 -1.27 6.09 -11.24
CA ALA A 85 -0.53 5.54 -12.37
C ALA A 85 0.06 4.16 -12.07
N LYS A 86 0.68 3.97 -10.90
CA LYS A 86 1.19 2.66 -10.46
C LYS A 86 0.09 1.61 -10.39
N ILE A 87 -1.09 1.97 -9.87
CA ILE A 87 -2.23 1.05 -9.81
C ILE A 87 -2.69 0.67 -11.23
N HIS A 88 -2.85 1.63 -12.13
CA HIS A 88 -3.24 1.34 -13.52
C HIS A 88 -2.23 0.45 -14.25
N GLU A 89 -0.92 0.66 -14.05
CA GLU A 89 0.12 -0.19 -14.63
C GLU A 89 -0.01 -1.64 -14.14
N ARG A 90 -0.26 -1.83 -12.84
CA ARG A 90 -0.46 -3.13 -12.23
C ARG A 90 -1.75 -3.83 -12.66
N LEU A 91 -2.79 -3.06 -13.01
CA LEU A 91 -4.03 -3.56 -13.58
C LEU A 91 -3.94 -3.84 -15.09
N GLY A 92 -2.74 -3.77 -15.69
CA GLY A 92 -2.58 -4.00 -17.12
C GLY A 92 -3.12 -2.85 -17.99
N ASN A 93 -3.24 -1.65 -17.43
CA ASN A 93 -3.67 -0.43 -18.11
C ASN A 93 -2.52 0.57 -18.33
N PRO A 94 -1.45 0.20 -19.08
CA PRO A 94 -0.24 1.01 -19.21
C PRO A 94 -0.49 2.36 -19.91
N THR A 95 -1.46 2.42 -20.82
CA THR A 95 -1.84 3.68 -21.50
C THR A 95 -2.35 4.72 -20.51
N MET A 96 -3.19 4.32 -19.56
CA MET A 96 -3.71 5.22 -18.52
C MET A 96 -2.60 5.64 -17.56
N ALA A 97 -1.74 4.70 -17.16
CA ALA A 97 -0.58 5.00 -16.32
C ALA A 97 0.35 6.05 -16.98
N ALA A 98 0.65 5.87 -18.27
CA ALA A 98 1.46 6.81 -19.04
C ALA A 98 0.78 8.19 -19.17
N PHE A 99 -0.52 8.22 -19.43
CA PHE A 99 -1.30 9.45 -19.49
C PHE A 99 -1.24 10.23 -18.17
N LEU A 100 -1.47 9.55 -17.05
CA LEU A 100 -1.42 10.16 -15.72
C LEU A 100 -0.05 10.76 -15.41
N ARG A 101 1.03 10.01 -15.72
CA ARG A 101 2.40 10.49 -15.52
C ARG A 101 2.71 11.72 -16.37
N ALA A 102 2.42 11.64 -17.67
CA ALA A 102 2.77 12.70 -18.62
C ALA A 102 2.10 14.04 -18.30
N ASN A 103 0.84 14.00 -17.83
CA ASN A 103 0.02 15.19 -17.67
C ASN A 103 0.03 15.75 -16.24
N PHE A 104 0.25 14.90 -15.22
CA PHE A 104 -0.03 15.29 -13.84
C PHE A 104 1.09 15.02 -12.83
N THR A 105 2.19 14.37 -13.21
CA THR A 105 3.31 14.06 -12.28
C THR A 105 4.56 14.91 -12.49
N LYS A 106 4.63 15.72 -13.56
CA LYS A 106 5.79 16.58 -13.89
C LYS A 106 5.75 17.97 -13.25
N ARG A 107 5.34 18.11 -11.98
CA ARG A 107 5.36 19.40 -11.29
C ARG A 107 6.23 19.37 -10.05
#